data_AF-A0A955QIU8-F1
#
_entry.id   AF-A0A955QIU8-F1
#
_cell.length_a   1.000
_cell.length_b   1.000
_cell.length_c   1.000
_cell.angle_alpha   90.00
_cell.angle_beta   90.00
_cell.angle_gamma   90.00
#
_symmetry.space_group_name_H-M   'P 1'
#
loop_
_entity.id
_entity.type
_entity.pdbx_description
1 polymer ?
#
loop_
_entity_poly.entity_id
_entity_poly.type
_entity_poly.pdbx_seq_one_letter_code
_entity_poly.pdbx_strand_id
1 'polypeptide(L)'
;MMTSIFLAFGQNFLDHAPRWYKATIVAFLLLNPCLLYAAGPFVTGWVLIVEFIFTLAMALKSYPLQPGGLLALEAVLIGLAKPQTVYHEALNNFQVILLLIFMVAGIYFLKDLLLVVFAK
;
A
#
# COMPACT_ATOMS: atom_id res chain seq x y z
N MET A 1 0.44 25.04 -21.34
CA MET A 1 -0.73 25.25 -20.47
C MET A 1 -0.25 25.22 -19.03
N MET A 2 -0.55 26.26 -18.25
CA MET A 2 -0.12 26.40 -16.86
C MET A 2 -1.01 25.50 -15.98
N THR A 3 -0.69 24.21 -15.90
CA THR A 3 -1.39 23.29 -15.01
C THR A 3 -1.12 23.75 -13.58
N SER A 4 -2.16 24.04 -12.80
CA SER A 4 -1.98 24.38 -11.39
C SER A 4 -1.23 23.23 -10.70
N ILE A 5 -0.35 23.56 -9.75
CA ILE A 5 0.44 22.55 -9.01
C ILE A 5 -0.50 21.47 -8.44
N PHE A 6 -1.69 21.85 -7.96
CA PHE A 6 -2.71 20.93 -7.48
C PHE A 6 -3.24 19.96 -8.54
N LEU A 7 -3.47 20.41 -9.78
CA LEU A 7 -3.85 19.54 -10.89
C LEU A 7 -2.73 18.57 -11.26
N ALA A 8 -1.47 19.02 -11.20
CA ALA A 8 -0.32 18.16 -11.46
C ALA A 8 -0.16 17.08 -10.38
N PHE A 9 -0.34 17.43 -9.10
CA PHE A 9 -0.34 16.44 -8.01
C PHE A 9 -1.48 15.42 -8.15
N GLY A 10 -2.70 15.87 -8.47
CA GLY A 10 -3.83 14.95 -8.69
C GLY A 10 -3.66 14.01 -9.89
N GLN A 11 -2.96 14.46 -10.94
CA GLN A 11 -2.63 13.61 -12.09
C GLN A 11 -1.55 12.57 -11.76
N ASN A 12 -0.55 12.94 -10.96
CA ASN A 12 0.54 12.04 -10.54
C ASN A 12 0.18 11.13 -9.35
N PHE A 13 -0.83 11.47 -8.56
CA PHE A 13 -1.27 10.66 -7.42
C PHE A 13 -1.79 9.30 -7.89
N LEU A 14 -1.16 8.20 -7.46
CA LEU A 14 -1.47 6.82 -7.88
C LEU A 14 -1.38 6.57 -9.41
N ASP A 15 -0.61 7.40 -10.13
CA ASP A 15 -0.19 7.21 -11.53
C ASP A 15 -1.29 6.67 -12.48
N HIS A 16 -1.09 5.51 -13.14
CA HIS A 16 -2.01 4.87 -14.08
C HIS A 16 -3.35 4.38 -13.48
N ALA A 17 -3.63 4.59 -12.20
CA ALA A 17 -4.87 4.13 -11.58
C ALA A 17 -6.13 4.77 -12.20
N PRO A 18 -7.27 4.05 -12.30
CA PRO A 18 -8.50 4.60 -12.82
C PRO A 18 -8.97 5.75 -11.94
N ARG A 19 -9.57 6.78 -12.55
CA ARG A 19 -10.02 7.98 -11.82
C ARG A 19 -11.00 7.66 -10.69
N TRP A 20 -11.88 6.67 -10.90
CA TRP A 20 -12.84 6.24 -9.88
C TRP A 20 -12.13 5.66 -8.65
N TYR A 21 -11.06 4.88 -8.86
CA TYR A 21 -10.31 4.27 -7.76
C TYR A 21 -9.56 5.34 -6.95
N LYS A 22 -8.92 6.30 -7.62
CA LYS A 22 -8.29 7.44 -6.95
C LYS A 22 -9.30 8.20 -6.08
N ALA A 23 -10.51 8.45 -6.61
CA ALA A 23 -11.58 9.10 -5.88
C ALA A 23 -12.05 8.27 -4.67
N THR A 24 -12.18 6.95 -4.81
CA THR A 24 -12.53 6.04 -3.69
C THR A 24 -11.49 6.09 -2.58
N ILE A 25 -10.19 6.05 -2.91
CA ILE A 25 -9.12 6.13 -1.89
C ILE A 25 -9.14 7.47 -1.16
N VAL A 26 -9.33 8.58 -1.88
CA VAL A 26 -9.47 9.90 -1.25
C VAL A 26 -10.73 9.95 -0.37
N ALA A 27 -11.82 9.31 -0.78
CA ALA A 27 -13.03 9.23 0.03
C ALA A 27 -12.79 8.44 1.33
N PHE A 28 -12.07 7.31 1.29
CA PHE A 28 -11.70 6.53 2.47
C PHE A 28 -10.83 7.34 3.45
N LEU A 29 -9.80 8.03 2.94
CA LEU A 29 -8.95 8.93 3.74
C LEU A 29 -9.72 10.09 4.39
N LEU A 30 -10.84 10.53 3.81
CA LEU A 30 -11.68 11.56 4.44
C LEU A 30 -12.69 10.95 5.41
N LEU A 31 -13.14 9.72 5.13
CA LEU A 31 -14.15 9.02 5.91
C LEU A 31 -13.57 8.48 7.23
N ASN A 32 -12.33 8.03 7.26
CA ASN A 32 -11.69 7.45 8.46
C ASN A 32 -11.60 8.42 9.65
N PRO A 33 -11.15 9.69 9.50
CA PRO A 33 -11.17 10.65 10.60
C PRO A 33 -12.60 10.97 11.04
N CYS A 34 -13.54 11.11 10.10
CA CYS A 34 -14.95 11.34 10.42
C CYS A 34 -15.57 10.20 11.23
N LEU A 35 -15.28 8.94 10.86
CA LEU A 35 -15.71 7.76 11.60
C LEU A 35 -15.09 7.69 12.99
N LEU A 36 -13.83 8.10 13.13
CA LEU A 36 -13.16 8.12 14.44
C LEU A 36 -13.91 9.04 15.42
N TYR A 37 -14.32 10.22 14.96
CA TYR A 37 -15.10 11.16 15.78
C TYR A 37 -16.55 10.71 16.02
N ALA A 38 -17.19 10.05 15.04
CA ALA A 38 -18.61 9.71 15.11
C ALA A 38 -18.90 8.35 15.79
N ALA A 39 -18.10 7.33 15.50
CA ALA A 39 -18.35 5.94 15.91
C ALA A 39 -17.24 5.36 16.81
N GLY A 40 -16.15 6.09 17.00
CA GLY A 40 -15.04 5.70 17.88
C GLY A 40 -14.05 4.70 17.24
N PRO A 41 -12.99 4.33 17.98
CA PRO A 41 -11.84 3.62 17.44
C PRO A 41 -12.13 2.17 17.05
N PHE A 42 -13.04 1.49 17.75
CA PHE A 42 -13.37 0.08 17.47
C PHE A 42 -14.04 -0.09 16.10
N VAL A 43 -15.09 0.71 15.82
CA VAL A 43 -15.80 0.65 14.53
C VAL A 43 -14.90 1.13 13.40
N THR A 44 -14.16 2.22 13.62
CA THR A 44 -13.22 2.77 12.62
C THR A 44 -12.15 1.75 12.26
N GLY A 45 -11.61 1.01 13.22
CA GLY A 45 -10.64 -0.07 12.97
C GLY A 45 -11.20 -1.17 12.06
N TRP A 46 -12.43 -1.62 12.29
CA TRP A 46 -13.08 -2.61 11.43
C TRP A 46 -13.32 -2.10 10.01
N VAL A 47 -13.75 -0.83 9.88
CA VAL A 47 -13.92 -0.20 8.56
C VAL A 47 -12.58 -0.11 7.83
N LEU A 48 -11.52 0.33 8.50
CA LEU A 48 -10.16 0.38 7.94
C LEU A 48 -9.68 -0.98 7.44
N ILE A 49 -9.97 -2.07 8.16
CA ILE A 49 -9.64 -3.43 7.71
C ILE A 49 -10.38 -3.76 6.40
N VAL A 50 -11.67 -3.44 6.31
CA VAL A 50 -12.48 -3.66 5.10
C VAL A 50 -11.94 -2.83 3.92
N GLU A 51 -11.61 -1.56 4.15
CA GLU A 51 -11.00 -0.69 3.15
C GLU A 51 -9.64 -1.23 2.69
N PHE A 52 -8.82 -1.69 3.62
CA PHE A 52 -7.52 -2.28 3.31
C PHE A 52 -7.66 -3.53 2.44
N ILE A 53 -8.58 -4.45 2.78
CA ILE A 53 -8.87 -5.64 1.95
C ILE A 53 -9.36 -5.22 0.56
N PHE A 54 -10.20 -4.19 0.47
CA PHE A 54 -10.62 -3.65 -0.82
C PHE A 54 -9.43 -3.15 -1.65
N THR A 55 -8.48 -2.43 -1.04
CA THR A 55 -7.26 -1.99 -1.76
C THR A 55 -6.40 -3.16 -2.23
N LEU A 56 -6.29 -4.23 -1.43
CA LEU A 56 -5.59 -5.46 -1.83
C LEU A 56 -6.28 -6.14 -3.01
N ALA A 57 -7.61 -6.29 -2.95
CA ALA A 57 -8.39 -6.91 -4.02
C ALA A 57 -8.25 -6.14 -5.35
N MET A 58 -8.22 -4.81 -5.29
CA MET A 58 -8.02 -3.95 -6.44
C MET A 58 -6.57 -3.97 -6.95
N ALA A 59 -5.57 -4.17 -6.08
CA ALA A 59 -4.15 -4.28 -6.46
C ALA A 59 -3.88 -5.52 -7.32
N LEU A 60 -4.62 -6.63 -7.11
CA LEU A 60 -4.55 -7.83 -7.95
C LEU A 60 -4.92 -7.57 -9.43
N LYS A 61 -5.60 -6.46 -9.71
CA LYS A 61 -6.08 -6.04 -11.04
C LYS A 61 -5.20 -5.01 -11.75
N SER A 62 -3.92 -4.90 -11.38
CA SER A 62 -2.87 -4.08 -12.07
C SER A 62 -2.54 -2.71 -11.46
N TYR A 63 -2.66 -2.52 -10.14
CA TYR A 63 -2.30 -1.23 -9.50
C TYR A 63 -1.39 -1.41 -8.28
N PRO A 64 -0.49 -0.42 -8.02
CA PRO A 64 0.50 -0.55 -6.95
C PRO A 64 -0.17 -0.66 -5.57
N LEU A 65 0.45 -1.40 -4.65
CA LEU A 65 0.02 -1.61 -3.25
C LEU A 65 0.03 -0.31 -2.39
N GLN A 66 0.53 0.80 -2.94
CA GLN A 66 0.67 2.10 -2.30
C GLN A 66 -0.61 2.64 -1.59
N PRO A 67 -1.84 2.46 -2.12
CA PRO A 67 -3.07 2.91 -1.46
C PRO A 67 -3.32 2.25 -0.11
N GLY A 68 -3.05 0.94 0.00
CA GLY A 68 -3.17 0.24 1.28
C GLY A 68 -2.16 0.78 2.31
N GLY A 69 -0.95 1.12 1.85
CA GLY A 69 0.06 1.78 2.68
C GLY A 69 -0.36 3.18 3.15
N LEU A 70 -1.06 3.95 2.31
CA LEU A 70 -1.62 5.26 2.68
C LEU A 70 -2.66 5.13 3.80
N LEU A 71 -3.57 4.16 3.73
CA LEU A 71 -4.55 3.88 4.79
C LEU A 71 -3.89 3.43 6.09
N ALA A 72 -2.85 2.59 5.99
CA ALA A 72 -2.08 2.16 7.16
C ALA A 72 -1.34 3.33 7.83
N LEU A 73 -0.79 4.25 7.03
CA LEU A 73 -0.13 5.45 7.55
C LEU A 73 -1.13 6.40 8.18
N GLU A 74 -2.30 6.58 7.58
CA GLU A 74 -3.41 7.32 8.17
C GLU A 74 -3.80 6.74 9.54
N ALA A 75 -3.98 5.42 9.65
CA ALA A 75 -4.33 4.75 10.91
C ALA A 75 -3.33 5.07 12.05
N VAL A 76 -2.05 5.23 11.71
CA VAL A 76 -1.02 5.69 12.66
C VAL A 76 -1.19 7.17 13.01
N LEU A 77 -1.43 8.03 12.01
CA LEU A 77 -1.61 9.47 12.21
C LEU A 77 -2.85 9.81 13.05
N ILE A 78 -3.96 9.11 12.85
CA ILE A 78 -5.20 9.30 13.60
C ILE A 78 -5.19 8.58 14.97
N GLY A 79 -4.09 7.90 15.30
CA GLY A 79 -3.88 7.32 16.63
C GLY A 79 -4.51 5.94 16.86
N LEU A 80 -4.95 5.24 15.81
CA LEU A 80 -5.45 3.85 15.93
C LEU A 80 -4.31 2.85 16.12
N ALA A 81 -3.11 3.17 15.64
CA ALA A 81 -1.91 2.35 15.81
C ALA A 81 -0.73 3.21 16.29
N LYS A 82 0.09 2.67 17.19
CA LYS A 82 1.31 3.34 17.65
C LYS A 82 2.45 3.09 16.65
N PRO A 83 3.22 4.12 16.26
CA PRO A 83 4.35 3.95 15.35
C PRO A 83 5.37 2.90 15.84
N GLN A 84 5.59 2.84 17.16
CA GLN A 84 6.52 1.90 17.78
C GLN A 84 6.08 0.44 17.61
N THR A 85 4.78 0.17 17.76
CA THR A 85 4.21 -1.17 17.56
C THR A 85 4.32 -1.57 16.09
N VAL A 86 3.96 -0.67 15.17
CA VAL A 86 4.08 -0.91 13.72
C VAL A 86 5.53 -1.19 13.34
N TYR A 87 6.48 -0.43 13.87
CA TYR A 87 7.91 -0.64 13.63
C TYR A 87 8.38 -2.00 14.16
N HIS A 88 7.98 -2.39 15.37
CA HIS A 88 8.37 -3.67 15.96
C HIS A 88 7.84 -4.85 15.14
N GLU A 89 6.56 -4.80 14.73
CA GLU A 89 5.96 -5.81 13.86
C GLU A 89 6.63 -5.85 12.48
N ALA A 90 6.94 -4.68 11.89
CA ALA A 90 7.64 -4.60 10.62
C ALA A 90 9.05 -5.22 10.71
N LEU A 91 9.79 -4.96 11.80
CA LEU A 91 11.10 -5.58 12.02
C LEU A 91 11.02 -7.09 12.16
N ASN A 92 10.05 -7.61 12.92
CA ASN A 92 9.88 -9.05 13.11
C ASN A 92 9.59 -9.77 11.77
N ASN A 93 8.84 -9.12 10.88
CA ASN A 93 8.52 -9.64 9.56
C ASN A 93 9.58 -9.29 8.48
N PHE A 94 10.54 -8.42 8.80
CA PHE A 94 11.56 -7.98 7.87
C PHE A 94 12.43 -9.12 7.35
N GLN A 95 12.71 -10.11 8.21
CA GLN A 95 13.44 -11.32 7.81
C GLN A 95 12.72 -12.07 6.68
N VAL A 96 11.39 -12.20 6.75
CA VAL A 96 10.60 -12.88 5.72
C VAL A 96 10.62 -12.09 4.42
N ILE A 97 10.49 -10.76 4.49
CA ILE A 97 10.58 -9.88 3.31
C ILE A 97 11.94 -10.03 2.63
N LEU A 98 13.03 -10.00 3.41
CA LEU A 98 14.39 -10.21 2.89
C LEU A 98 14.57 -11.60 2.28
N LEU A 99 14.03 -12.64 2.92
CA LEU A 99 14.08 -14.00 2.40
C LEU A 99 13.34 -14.11 1.06
N LEU A 100 12.18 -13.48 0.91
CA LEU A 100 11.43 -13.46 -0.34
C LEU A 100 12.18 -12.70 -1.45
N ILE A 101 12.76 -11.54 -1.14
CA ILE A 101 13.59 -10.78 -2.09
C ILE A 101 14.80 -11.61 -2.53
N PHE A 102 15.51 -12.24 -1.57
CA PHE A 102 16.65 -13.09 -1.84
C PHE A 102 16.27 -14.31 -2.68
N MET A 103 15.14 -14.97 -2.37
CA MET A 103 14.65 -16.13 -3.12
C MET A 103 14.35 -15.77 -4.58
N VAL A 104 13.61 -14.68 -4.82
CA VAL A 104 13.27 -14.22 -6.17
C VAL A 104 14.54 -13.85 -6.94
N ALA A 105 15.43 -13.04 -6.35
CA ALA A 105 16.70 -12.67 -6.97
C ALA A 105 17.59 -13.90 -7.25
N GLY A 106 17.63 -14.86 -6.34
CA GLY A 106 18.41 -16.09 -6.45
C GLY A 106 17.97 -17.00 -7.60
N ILE A 107 16.67 -17.17 -7.81
CA ILE A 107 16.14 -17.98 -8.94
C ILE A 107 16.48 -17.30 -10.29
N TYR A 108 16.32 -15.98 -10.41
CA TYR A 108 16.68 -15.26 -11.63
C TYR A 108 18.19 -15.39 -11.92
N PHE A 109 19.03 -15.22 -10.90
CA PHE A 109 20.48 -15.40 -11.03
C PHE A 109 20.87 -16.82 -11.46
N LEU A 110 20.35 -17.86 -10.80
CA LEU A 110 20.64 -19.25 -11.17
C LEU A 110 20.16 -19.57 -12.59
N LYS A 111 18.96 -19.12 -12.96
CA LYS A 111 18.41 -19.31 -14.31
C LYS A 111 19.34 -18.72 -15.38
N ASP A 112 19.80 -17.49 -15.18
CA ASP A 112 20.66 -16.81 -16.16
C ASP A 112 22.04 -17.48 -16.25
N LEU A 113 22.62 -17.92 -15.13
CA LEU A 113 23.88 -18.67 -15.13
C LEU A 113 23.75 -20.03 -15.83
N LEU A 114 22.66 -20.77 -15.59
CA LEU A 114 22.40 -22.04 -16.26
C LEU A 114 22.22 -21.86 -17.78
N LEU A 115 21.56 -20.79 -18.21
CA LEU A 115 21.44 -20.46 -19.64
C LEU A 115 22.80 -20.18 -20.28
N VAL A 116 23.73 -19.51 -19.58
CA VAL A 116 25.09 -19.27 -20.10
C VAL A 116 25.89 -20.56 -20.23
N VAL A 117 25.75 -21.49 -19.27
CA VAL A 117 26.51 -22.75 -19.24
C VAL A 117 25.98 -23.79 -20.24
N PHE A 118 24.65 -23.86 -20.46
CA PHE A 118 24.02 -24.92 -21.25
C PHE A 118 23.45 -24.49 -22.61
N ALA A 119 23.23 -23.18 -22.86
CA ALA A 119 22.65 -22.68 -24.11
C ALA A 119 23.67 -21.97 -25.03
N LYS A 120 24.96 -22.14 -24.77
CA LYS A 120 26.06 -21.81 -25.67
C LYS A 120 26.93 -23.04 -25.89
#